data_AF-R7SGY2-F1
#
_entry.id   AF-R7SGY2-F1
#
_cell.length_a   1.000
_cell.length_b   1.000
_cell.length_c   1.000
_cell.angle_alpha   90.00
_cell.angle_beta   90.00
_cell.angle_gamma   90.00
#
_symmetry.space_group_name_H-M   'P 1'
#
loop_
_entity.id
_entity.type
_entity.pdbx_description
1 polymer ?
#
loop_
_entity_poly.entity_id
_entity_poly.type
_entity_poly.pdbx_seq_one_letter_code
_entity_poly.pdbx_strand_id
1 'polypeptide(L)' 'MNRHPLGTTIRILQINMHKSHDAHLDLLNNNLRKNWDVIVLQEPCLNKLGLTRASSHWQVAYPTPPTGS' A
#
# COMPACT_ATOMS: atom_id res chain seq x y z
N MET A 1 -29.59 -9.90 -9.55
CA MET A 1 -29.28 -8.53 -10.00
C MET A 1 -28.08 -8.60 -10.92
N ASN A 2 -28.28 -8.33 -12.21
CA ASN A 2 -27.27 -8.42 -13.27
C ASN A 2 -26.50 -7.10 -13.39
N ARG A 3 -25.16 -7.09 -13.21
CA ARG A 3 -24.24 -6.06 -13.74
C ARG A 3 -22.80 -6.58 -13.88
N HIS A 4 -22.22 -6.52 -15.08
CA HIS A 4 -20.79 -6.42 -15.38
C HIS A 4 -20.62 -5.63 -16.69
N PRO A 5 -19.57 -4.82 -16.94
CA PRO A 5 -18.84 -3.91 -16.04
C PRO A 5 -18.79 -2.46 -16.61
N LEU A 6 -19.22 -1.46 -15.84
CA LEU A 6 -19.07 -0.04 -16.20
C LEU A 6 -17.72 0.47 -15.69
N GLY A 7 -16.66 0.37 -16.51
CA GLY A 7 -15.33 0.94 -16.24
C GLY A 7 -14.61 0.35 -15.02
N THR A 8 -13.37 -0.12 -15.17
CA THR A 8 -12.60 -0.61 -14.02
C THR A 8 -12.31 0.57 -13.08
N THR A 9 -13.09 0.72 -12.02
CA THR A 9 -12.85 1.74 -10.99
C THR A 9 -11.64 1.29 -10.17
N ILE A 10 -10.56 2.05 -10.23
CA ILE A 10 -9.36 1.79 -9.43
C ILE A 10 -9.66 2.24 -7.99
N ARG A 11 -9.53 1.33 -7.03
CA ARG A 11 -9.72 1.61 -5.61
C ARG A 11 -8.37 1.88 -4.97
N ILE A 12 -8.17 3.12 -4.54
CA ILE A 12 -6.94 3.58 -3.91
C ILE A 12 -7.20 3.81 -2.42
N LEU A 13 -6.43 3.12 -1.57
CA LEU A 13 -6.36 3.41 -0.15
C LEU A 13 -5.14 4.29 0.12
N GLN A 14 -5.33 5.40 0.83
CA GLN A 14 -4.23 6.24 1.30
C GLN A 14 -4.27 6.30 2.82
N ILE A 15 -3.14 5.98 3.47
CA ILE A 15 -3.04 5.94 4.93
C ILE A 15 -1.70 6.50 5.43
N ASN A 16 -1.74 7.25 6.52
CA ASN A 16 -0.56 7.56 7.32
C ASN A 16 -0.40 6.49 8.42
N MET A 17 0.77 5.88 8.52
CA MET A 17 1.06 4.81 9.48
C MET A 17 1.74 5.29 10.76
N HIS A 18 2.14 6.56 10.85
CA HIS A 18 2.90 7.13 11.98
C HIS A 18 4.11 6.26 12.39
N LYS A 19 4.76 5.60 11.43
CA LYS A 19 5.88 4.66 11.63
C LYS A 19 5.56 3.49 12.57
N SER A 20 4.28 3.19 12.79
CA SER A 20 3.83 2.13 13.70
C SER A 20 4.04 0.75 13.10
N HIS A 21 4.78 -0.10 13.81
CA HIS A 21 4.96 -1.50 13.45
C HIS A 21 3.64 -2.29 13.50
N ASP A 22 2.80 -2.01 14.50
CA ASP A 22 1.53 -2.72 14.69
C ASP A 22 0.53 -2.36 13.57
N ALA A 23 0.49 -1.09 13.16
CA ALA A 23 -0.31 -0.68 12.00
C ALA A 23 0.14 -1.40 10.71
N HIS A 24 1.45 -1.68 10.58
CA HIS A 24 1.98 -2.44 9.44
C HIS A 24 1.61 -3.90 9.50
N LEU A 25 1.67 -4.52 10.67
CA LEU A 25 1.24 -5.90 10.86
C LEU A 25 -0.25 -6.06 10.54
N ASP A 26 -1.10 -5.15 11.00
CA ASP A 26 -2.53 -5.18 10.70
C ASP A 26 -2.81 -5.05 9.19
N LEU A 27 -2.06 -4.18 8.50
CA LEU A 27 -2.12 -4.06 7.03
C LEU A 27 -1.76 -5.37 6.32
N LEU A 28 -0.72 -6.09 6.79
CA LEU A 28 -0.24 -7.33 6.20
C LEU A 28 -1.17 -8.52 6.44
N ASN A 29 -1.78 -8.56 7.63
CA ASN A 29 -2.66 -9.66 8.04
C ASN A 29 -4.07 -9.53 7.41
N ASN A 30 -4.45 -8.34 6.96
CA ASN A 30 -5.71 -8.13 6.26
C ASN A 30 -5.64 -8.50 4.77
N ASN A 31 -6.73 -9.08 4.25
CA ASN A 31 -6.86 -9.38 2.82
C ASN A 31 -7.29 -8.14 2.01
N LEU A 32 -6.49 -7.09 2.07
CA LEU A 32 -6.78 -5.79 1.46
C LEU A 32 -6.93 -5.87 -0.07
N ARG A 33 -6.31 -6.86 -0.70
CA ARG A 33 -6.39 -7.10 -2.15
C ARG A 33 -7.83 -7.34 -2.64
N LYS A 34 -8.73 -7.83 -1.79
CA LYS A 34 -10.16 -7.96 -2.16
C LYS A 34 -10.81 -6.60 -2.43
N ASN A 35 -10.34 -5.56 -1.72
CA ASN A 35 -11.01 -4.28 -1.62
C ASN A 35 -10.25 -3.13 -2.28
N TRP A 36 -8.94 -3.28 -2.48
CA TRP A 36 -8.07 -2.19 -2.94
C TRP A 36 -7.12 -2.68 -4.03
N ASP A 37 -6.90 -1.82 -5.02
CA ASP A 37 -6.01 -2.07 -6.15
C ASP A 37 -4.64 -1.41 -5.93
N VAL A 38 -4.61 -0.25 -5.24
CA VAL A 38 -3.41 0.49 -4.86
C VAL A 38 -3.49 0.91 -3.40
N ILE A 39 -2.38 0.81 -2.68
CA ILE A 39 -2.24 1.32 -1.32
C ILE A 39 -1.08 2.31 -1.29
N VAL A 40 -1.33 3.53 -0.83
CA VAL A 40 -0.33 4.59 -0.67
C VAL A 40 -0.07 4.80 0.82
N LEU A 41 1.18 4.58 1.24
CA LEU A 41 1.60 4.67 2.63
C LEU A 41 2.38 5.97 2.87
N GLN A 42 1.92 6.80 3.80
CA GLN A 42 2.71 7.89 4.39
C GLN A 42 3.28 7.47 5.74
N GLU A 43 4.50 7.95 6.03
CA GLU A 43 5.28 7.59 7.22
C GLU A 43 5.27 6.08 7.53
N PRO A 44 5.61 5.22 6.57
CA PRO A 44 5.53 3.79 6.78
C PRO A 44 6.54 3.30 7.83
N CYS A 45 6.26 2.14 8.44
CA CYS A 45 7.26 1.44 9.25
C CYS A 45 8.34 0.86 8.33
N LEU A 46 9.53 1.45 8.35
CA LEU A 46 10.67 1.01 7.55
C LEU A 46 11.60 0.11 8.36
N ASN A 47 12.19 -0.89 7.71
CA ASN A 47 13.30 -1.64 8.27
C ASN A 47 14.62 -0.85 8.17
N LYS A 48 15.72 -1.42 8.66
CA LYS A 48 17.05 -0.79 8.64
C LYS A 48 17.59 -0.50 7.22
N LEU A 49 17.02 -1.13 6.19
CA LEU A 49 17.37 -0.90 4.78
C LEU A 49 16.47 0.17 4.13
N GLY A 50 15.57 0.81 4.90
CA GLY A 50 14.63 1.78 4.36
C GLY A 50 13.47 1.16 3.59
N LEU A 51 13.19 -0.13 3.78
CA LEU A 51 12.14 -0.85 3.05
C LEU A 51 10.92 -1.13 3.94
N THR A 52 9.73 -1.05 3.37
CA THR A 52 8.49 -1.56 3.95
C THR A 52 8.38 -3.08 3.80
N ARG A 53 7.58 -3.69 4.66
CA ARG A 53 7.16 -5.10 4.49
C ARG A 53 5.90 -5.15 3.63
N ALA A 54 5.83 -6.13 2.74
CA ALA A 54 4.63 -6.41 1.95
C ALA A 54 4.45 -7.92 1.81
N SER A 55 3.22 -8.40 1.68
CA SER A 55 2.98 -9.79 1.29
C SER A 55 3.37 -9.99 -0.18
N SER A 56 3.61 -11.23 -0.60
CA SER A 56 4.00 -11.59 -1.97
C SER A 56 2.96 -11.22 -3.04
N HIS A 57 1.77 -10.76 -2.63
CA HIS A 57 0.71 -10.31 -3.52
C HIS A 57 0.86 -8.86 -3.98
N TRP A 58 1.71 -8.07 -3.32
CA TRP A 58 1.88 -6.66 -3.61
C TRP A 58 3.23 -6.38 -4.26
N GLN A 59 3.22 -5.53 -5.28
CA GLN A 59 4.43 -4.90 -5.78
C GLN A 59 4.63 -3.58 -5.03
N VAL A 60 5.83 -3.37 -4.50
CA VAL A 60 6.16 -2.16 -3.74
C VAL A 60 6.97 -1.22 -4.64
N ALA A 61 6.52 0.03 -4.73
CA ALA A 61 7.25 1.11 -5.38
C ALA A 61 7.58 2.19 -4.36
N TYR A 62 8.82 2.66 -4.36
CA TYR A 62 9.27 3.77 -3.53
C TYR A 62 9.41 5.04 -4.37
N PRO A 63 9.14 6.23 -3.81
CA PRO A 63 9.38 7.48 -4.51
C PRO A 63 10.84 7.59 -4.92
N THR A 64 11.11 7.97 -6.16
CA THR A 64 12.45 8.34 -6.61
C THR A 64 12.75 9.74 -6.08
N PRO A 65 13.93 9.99 -5.47
CA PRO A 65 14.35 11.34 -5.14
C PRO A 65 14.34 12.21 -6.40
N PRO A 66 14.01 13.51 -6.30
CA PRO A 66 14.19 14.42 -7.41
C PRO A 66 15.66 14.41 -7.83
N THR A 67 15.94 14.14 -9.10
CA THR A 67 17.29 14.27 -9.64
C THR A 67 17.69 15.74 -9.69
N GLY A 68 18.60 16.16 -8.80
CA GLY A 68 19.19 17.50 -8.79
C GLY A 68 19.15 18.14 -7.41
N SER A 69 20.21 17.90 -6.63
CA SER A 69 20.57 18.66 -5.42
C SER A 69 22.04 19.02 -5.51
#